data_AF-A0A318SFV9-F1
#
_entry.id   AF-A0A318SFV9-F1
#
_cell.length_a   1.000
_cell.length_b   1.000
_cell.length_c   1.000
_cell.angle_alpha   90.00
_cell.angle_beta   90.00
_cell.angle_gamma   90.00
#
_symmetry.space_group_name_H-M   'P 1'
#
loop_
_entity.id
_entity.type
_entity.pdbx_description
1 polymer ?
#
loop_
_entity_poly.entity_id
_entity_poly.type
_entity_poly.pdbx_seq_one_letter_code
_entity_poly.pdbx_strand_id
1 'polypeptide(L)'
;MEVEMFNTLLGPLLFAMIAGIYGYTARPDKREPLLLALTALLVMSGAISYLYPSTDLFILVMSYAMLVCALLTLNFRRPVASLQ
;
A
#
# COMPACT_ATOMS: atom_id res chain seq x y z
N MET A 1 -4.71 -23.57 2.32
CA MET A 1 -3.55 -22.66 2.12
C MET A 1 -3.95 -21.37 1.41
N GLU A 2 -4.57 -21.38 0.23
CA GLU A 2 -4.97 -20.13 -0.46
C GLU A 2 -5.92 -19.24 0.35
N VAL A 3 -7.02 -19.82 0.87
CA VAL A 3 -8.00 -19.11 1.73
C VAL A 3 -7.35 -18.59 3.02
N GLU A 4 -6.38 -19.33 3.54
CA GLU A 4 -5.65 -18.96 4.75
C GLU A 4 -4.75 -17.74 4.47
N MET A 5 -3.97 -17.76 3.39
CA MET A 5 -3.12 -16.62 2.98
C MET A 5 -3.94 -15.37 2.67
N PHE A 6 -5.09 -15.53 2.00
CA PHE A 6 -6.03 -14.44 1.78
C PHE A 6 -6.49 -13.83 3.11
N ASN A 7 -7.00 -14.65 4.04
CA ASN A 7 -7.45 -14.16 5.35
C ASN A 7 -6.33 -13.52 6.17
N THR A 8 -5.11 -14.07 6.10
CA THR A 8 -3.92 -13.52 6.75
C THR A 8 -3.57 -12.13 6.22
N LEU A 9 -3.70 -11.90 4.90
CA LEU A 9 -3.34 -10.62 4.29
C LEU A 9 -4.49 -9.61 4.22
N LEU A 10 -5.74 -10.07 4.23
CA LEU A 10 -6.92 -9.21 4.13
C LEU A 10 -6.94 -8.13 5.22
N GLY A 11 -6.81 -8.54 6.48
CA GLY A 11 -6.81 -7.61 7.61
C GLY A 11 -5.68 -6.56 7.53
N PRO A 12 -4.41 -6.98 7.44
CA PRO A 12 -3.28 -6.06 7.32
C PRO A 12 -3.36 -5.12 6.12
N LEU A 13 -3.77 -5.61 4.93
CA LEU A 13 -3.87 -4.77 3.73
C LEU A 13 -5.03 -3.77 3.83
N LEU A 14 -6.20 -4.17 4.32
CA LEU A 14 -7.31 -3.25 4.57
C LEU A 14 -6.92 -2.17 5.59
N PHE A 15 -6.29 -2.57 6.69
CA PHE A 15 -5.79 -1.62 7.69
C PHE A 15 -4.78 -0.65 7.07
N ALA A 16 -3.82 -1.16 6.30
CA ALA A 16 -2.81 -0.34 5.64
C ALA A 16 -3.41 0.64 4.62
N MET A 17 -4.47 0.28 3.91
CA MET A 17 -5.17 1.20 3.00
C MET A 17 -5.82 2.36 3.77
N ILE A 18 -6.59 2.04 4.81
CA ILE A 18 -7.32 3.04 5.61
C ILE A 18 -6.32 3.94 6.36
N ALA A 19 -5.38 3.33 7.08
CA ALA A 19 -4.34 4.02 7.83
C ALA A 19 -3.39 4.78 6.90
N GLY A 20 -3.12 4.27 5.71
CA GLY A 20 -2.30 4.91 4.69
C GLY A 20 -2.94 6.18 4.15
N ILE A 21 -4.21 6.14 3.76
CA ILE A 21 -4.95 7.34 3.32
C ILE A 21 -5.02 8.37 4.45
N TYR A 22 -5.40 7.94 5.65
CA TYR A 22 -5.50 8.83 6.80
C TYR A 22 -4.13 9.43 7.18
N GLY A 23 -3.08 8.61 7.27
CA GLY A 23 -1.73 9.05 7.58
C GLY A 23 -1.19 10.03 6.54
N TYR A 24 -1.43 9.75 5.26
CA TYR A 24 -0.97 10.60 4.16
C TYR A 24 -1.67 11.96 4.13
N THR A 25 -2.93 12.03 4.57
CA THR A 25 -3.70 13.28 4.64
C THR A 25 -3.43 14.06 5.93
N ALA A 26 -3.46 13.39 7.08
CA ALA A 26 -3.38 14.00 8.40
C ALA A 26 -1.95 14.33 8.87
N ARG A 27 -0.93 13.63 8.35
CA ARG A 27 0.47 13.79 8.81
C ARG A 27 1.42 14.09 7.66
N PRO A 28 1.43 15.34 7.17
CA PRO A 28 2.23 15.71 6.00
C PRO A 28 3.74 15.54 6.22
N ASP A 29 4.21 15.70 7.45
CA ASP A 29 5.58 15.50 7.92
C ASP A 29 6.05 14.04 7.83
N LYS A 30 5.13 13.07 7.77
CA LYS A 30 5.44 11.64 7.78
C LYS A 30 5.12 10.92 6.47
N ARG A 31 4.88 11.66 5.37
CA ARG A 31 4.47 11.07 4.08
C ARG A 31 5.51 10.10 3.54
N GLU A 32 6.78 10.50 3.50
CA GLU A 32 7.86 9.66 2.95
C GLU A 32 8.02 8.33 3.71
N PRO A 33 8.20 8.31 5.05
CA PRO A 33 8.31 7.05 5.77
C PRO A 33 7.04 6.21 5.69
N LEU A 34 5.86 6.84 5.62
CA LEU A 34 4.59 6.14 5.41
C LEU A 34 4.54 5.46 4.03
N LEU A 35 4.86 6.20 2.95
CA LEU A 35 4.86 5.67 1.58
C LEU A 35 5.87 4.54 1.41
N LEU A 36 7.04 4.64 2.06
CA LEU A 36 8.02 3.56 2.10
C LEU A 36 7.46 2.32 2.79
N ALA A 37 6.80 2.47 3.94
CA ALA A 37 6.18 1.35 4.65
C ALA A 37 5.07 0.68 3.82
N LEU A 38 4.22 1.47 3.16
CA LEU A 38 3.18 0.95 2.27
C LEU A 38 3.79 0.21 1.06
N THR A 39 4.86 0.75 0.50
CA THR A 39 5.58 0.12 -0.63
C THR A 39 6.23 -1.21 -0.20
N ALA A 40 6.83 -1.26 0.99
CA ALA A 40 7.41 -2.50 1.52
C ALA A 40 6.33 -3.59 1.71
N LEU A 41 5.17 -3.21 2.23
CA LEU A 41 4.05 -4.13 2.37
C LEU A 41 3.50 -4.59 1.01
N LEU A 42 3.54 -3.73 -0.02
CA LEU A 42 3.16 -4.09 -1.38
C LEU A 42 4.11 -5.15 -1.96
N VAL A 43 5.43 -4.98 -1.79
CA VAL A 43 6.41 -5.97 -2.25
C VAL A 43 6.21 -7.32 -1.56
N MET A 44 6.01 -7.31 -0.23
CA MET A 44 5.76 -8.51 0.55
C MET A 44 4.46 -9.23 0.11
N SER A 45 3.37 -8.50 -0.05
CA SER A 45 2.09 -9.08 -0.48
C SER A 45 2.12 -9.55 -1.94
N GLY A 46 2.86 -8.86 -2.82
CA GLY A 46 3.13 -9.31 -4.18
C GLY A 46 3.90 -10.63 -4.23
N ALA A 47 4.92 -10.78 -3.39
CA ALA A 47 5.66 -12.05 -3.27
C ALA A 47 4.77 -13.19 -2.78
N ILE A 48 3.91 -12.94 -1.78
CA ILE A 48 2.95 -13.95 -1.29
C ILE A 48 1.94 -14.32 -2.38
N SER A 49 1.43 -13.34 -3.12
CA SER A 49 0.51 -13.57 -4.25
C SER A 49 1.13 -14.42 -5.37
N TYR A 50 2.44 -14.24 -5.62
CA TYR A 50 3.17 -15.08 -6.56
C TYR A 50 3.35 -16.53 -6.06
N LEU A 51 3.63 -16.72 -4.77
CA LEU A 51 3.84 -18.05 -4.17
C LEU A 51 2.54 -18.83 -3.95
N TYR A 52 1.44 -18.12 -3.66
CA TYR A 52 0.12 -18.68 -3.40
C TYR A 52 -0.91 -18.05 -4.34
N PRO A 53 -0.86 -18.39 -5.64
CA PRO A 53 -1.68 -17.75 -6.64
C PRO A 53 -3.16 -18.04 -6.40
N SER A 54 -3.95 -17.00 -6.15
CA SER A 54 -5.41 -17.07 -6.12
C SER A 54 -6.02 -15.78 -6.66
N THR A 55 -7.18 -15.88 -7.29
CA THR A 55 -7.86 -14.72 -7.89
C THR A 55 -8.22 -13.68 -6.83
N ASP A 56 -8.70 -14.10 -5.66
CA ASP A 56 -9.09 -13.21 -4.58
C ASP A 56 -7.88 -12.46 -4.00
N LEU A 57 -6.76 -13.16 -3.81
CA LEU A 57 -5.53 -12.54 -3.35
C LEU A 57 -4.95 -11.58 -4.39
N PHE A 58 -5.03 -11.93 -5.68
CA PHE A 58 -4.63 -11.05 -6.76
C PHE A 58 -5.45 -9.75 -6.77
N ILE A 59 -6.78 -9.83 -6.66
CA ILE A 59 -7.67 -8.67 -6.61
C ILE A 59 -7.33 -7.78 -5.40
N LEU A 60 -7.11 -8.39 -4.24
CA LEU A 60 -6.74 -7.68 -3.02
C LEU A 60 -5.41 -6.93 -3.17
N VAL A 61 -4.37 -7.62 -3.65
CA VAL A 61 -3.04 -7.02 -3.85
C VAL A 61 -3.06 -5.95 -4.95
N MET A 62 -3.81 -6.15 -6.02
CA MET A 62 -3.97 -5.14 -7.08
C MET A 62 -4.69 -3.89 -6.57
N SER A 63 -5.73 -4.06 -5.74
CA SER A 63 -6.43 -2.93 -5.12
C SER A 63 -5.49 -2.14 -4.20
N TYR A 64 -4.66 -2.85 -3.42
CA TYR A 64 -3.62 -2.23 -2.59
C TYR A 64 -2.58 -1.49 -3.45
N ALA A 65 -2.10 -2.12 -4.53
CA ALA A 65 -1.13 -1.53 -5.45
C ALA A 65 -1.64 -0.22 -6.06
N MET A 66 -2.89 -0.19 -6.53
CA MET A 66 -3.51 1.02 -7.09
C MET A 66 -3.53 2.17 -6.08
N LEU A 67 -3.85 1.88 -4.81
CA LEU A 67 -3.82 2.87 -3.75
C LEU A 67 -2.41 3.40 -3.50
N VAL A 68 -1.41 2.53 -3.38
CA VAL A 68 -0.01 2.94 -3.17
C VAL A 68 0.48 3.79 -4.34
N CYS A 69 0.21 3.39 -5.58
CA CYS A 69 0.54 4.17 -6.78
C CYS A 69 -0.16 5.52 -6.80
N ALA A 70 -1.43 5.60 -6.40
CA ALA A 70 -2.16 6.87 -6.32
C ALA A 70 -1.51 7.80 -5.28
N LEU A 71 -1.19 7.30 -4.09
CA LEU A 71 -0.53 8.09 -3.05
C LEU A 71 0.88 8.54 -3.46
N LEU A 72 1.67 7.68 -4.10
CA LEU A 72 2.98 8.03 -4.66
C LEU A 72 2.86 9.10 -5.74
N THR A 73 1.89 8.96 -6.66
CA THR A 73 1.64 9.95 -7.72
C THR A 73 1.25 11.30 -7.12
N LEU A 74 0.37 11.29 -6.11
CA LEU A 74 0.00 12.51 -5.37
C LEU A 74 1.20 13.12 -4.65
N ASN A 75 2.17 12.30 -4.21
CA ASN A 75 3.36 12.80 -3.53
C ASN A 75 4.34 13.43 -4.53
N PHE A 76 4.57 12.81 -5.68
CA PHE A 76 5.44 13.34 -6.74
C PHE A 76 4.87 14.59 -7.41
N ARG A 77 3.54 14.72 -7.51
CA ARG A 77 2.91 15.91 -8.06
C ARG A 77 2.97 17.12 -7.12
N ARG A 78 3.40 16.96 -5.87
CA ARG A 78 3.54 18.10 -4.97
C ARG A 78 4.74 18.93 -5.42
N PRO A 79 4.55 20.23 -5.69
CA PRO A 79 5.69 21.10 -5.99
C PRO A 79 6.66 21.05 -4.81
N VAL A 80 7.94 20.82 -5.11
CA VAL A 80 9.03 20.95 -4.14
C VAL A 80 9.15 22.44 -3.81
N ALA A 81 8.34 22.92 -2.87
CA ALA A 81 8.34 24.32 -2.44
C ALA A 81 9.50 24.63 -1.46
N SER A 82 10.63 23.93 -1.57
CA SER A 82 11.74 24.01 -0.61
C SER A 82 13.13 24.01 -1.27
N LEU A 83 13.29 24.77 -2.35
CA LEU A 83 14.59 25.24 -2.84
C LEU A 83 14.65 26.77 -2.90
N GLN A 84 14.02 27.44 -1.92
CA GLN A 84 14.21 28.87 -1.64
C GLN A 84 14.78 29.03 -0.23
#